data_AF-A0A932L220-F1
#
_entry.id   AF-A0A932L220-F1
#
_cell.length_a   1.000
_cell.length_b   1.000
_cell.length_c   1.000
_cell.angle_alpha   90.00
_cell.angle_beta   90.00
_cell.angle_gamma   90.00
#
_symmetry.space_group_name_H-M   'P 1'
#
loop_
_entity.id
_entity.type
_entity.pdbx_description
1 polymer ?
#
loop_
_entity_poly.entity_id
_entity_poly.type
_entity_poly.pdbx_seq_one_letter_code
_entity_poly.pdbx_strand_id
1 'polypeptide(L)'
;MASSQVGHRRAVEIHRLTAEERAECEDCRWAERDPEILAKYVGQFVVPYRRQIVAHGFDIELVLQEAVRVTGKKPNELPICAIDDPLMDIPH
;
A
#
# COMPACT_ATOMS: atom_id res chain seq x y z
N MET A 1 15.92 42.90 -1.74
CA MET A 1 14.75 42.09 -1.34
C MET A 1 13.78 42.13 -2.51
N ALA A 2 13.26 41.06 -3.11
CA ALA A 2 13.20 39.65 -2.75
C ALA A 2 13.34 38.83 -4.05
N SER A 3 14.11 37.73 -4.00
CA SER A 3 14.18 36.76 -5.09
C SER A 3 13.03 35.77 -4.92
N SER A 4 12.06 35.82 -5.85
CA SER A 4 10.98 34.85 -5.94
C SER A 4 11.55 33.48 -6.34
N GLN A 5 11.42 32.50 -5.46
CA GLN A 5 11.71 31.10 -5.78
C GLN A 5 10.68 30.59 -6.79
N VAL A 6 11.14 30.34 -8.01
CA VAL A 6 10.39 29.61 -9.04
C VAL A 6 10.23 28.18 -8.53
N GLY A 7 9.00 27.79 -8.22
CA GLY A 7 8.67 26.42 -7.81
C GLY A 7 9.07 25.45 -8.92
N HIS A 8 10.05 24.59 -8.65
CA HIS A 8 10.37 23.47 -9.51
C HIS A 8 9.18 22.50 -9.53
N ARG A 9 8.32 22.61 -10.55
CA ARG A 9 7.43 21.51 -10.93
C ARG A 9 8.32 20.37 -11.41
N ARG A 10 8.55 19.40 -10.53
CA ARG A 10 9.28 18.17 -10.85
C ARG A 10 8.53 17.47 -11.98
N ALA A 11 9.18 17.28 -13.11
CA ALA A 11 8.61 16.53 -14.22
C ALA A 11 8.24 15.12 -13.74
N VAL A 12 6.99 14.71 -13.93
CA VAL A 12 6.52 13.36 -13.61
C VAL A 12 6.94 12.47 -14.79
N GLU A 13 7.94 11.62 -14.57
CA GLU A 13 8.34 10.61 -15.56
C GLU A 13 7.35 9.44 -15.50
N ILE A 14 6.54 9.32 -16.55
CA ILE A 14 5.59 8.22 -16.72
C ILE A 14 6.31 7.08 -17.44
N HIS A 15 6.54 5.97 -16.74
CA HIS A 15 7.08 4.74 -17.32
C HIS A 15 6.01 3.65 -17.40
N ARG A 16 6.24 2.62 -18.22
CA ARG A 16 5.41 1.41 -18.21
C ARG A 16 5.78 0.57 -16.99
N LEU A 17 4.77 0.11 -16.27
CA LEU A 17 4.95 -0.86 -15.20
C LEU A 17 5.59 -2.15 -15.74
N THR A 18 6.58 -2.63 -15.00
CA THR A 18 7.14 -3.98 -15.12
C THR A 18 6.08 -5.05 -14.82
N ALA A 19 6.41 -6.32 -15.06
CA ALA A 19 5.50 -7.42 -14.75
C ALA A 19 5.31 -7.55 -13.23
N GLU A 20 6.36 -7.34 -12.47
CA GLU A 20 6.40 -7.40 -11.01
C GLU A 20 5.54 -6.28 -10.39
N GLU A 21 5.72 -5.02 -10.80
CA GLU A 21 4.93 -3.90 -10.29
C GLU A 21 3.43 -4.05 -10.63
N ARG A 22 3.12 -4.65 -11.78
CA ARG A 22 1.74 -4.97 -12.14
C ARG A 22 1.14 -6.02 -11.21
N ALA A 23 1.88 -7.09 -10.92
CA ALA A 23 1.44 -8.14 -10.01
C ALA A 23 1.21 -7.59 -8.59
N GLU A 24 2.09 -6.71 -8.11
CA GLU A 24 1.93 -6.02 -6.81
C GLU A 24 0.68 -5.14 -6.79
N CYS A 25 0.40 -4.41 -7.89
CA CYS A 25 -0.85 -3.67 -8.05
C CYS A 25 -2.09 -4.58 -8.04
N GLU A 26 -2.02 -5.74 -8.67
CA GLU A 26 -3.11 -6.73 -8.69
C GLU A 26 -3.33 -7.35 -7.31
N ASP A 27 -2.26 -7.60 -6.55
CA ASP A 27 -2.30 -8.08 -5.18
C ASP A 27 -2.99 -7.07 -4.24
N CYS A 28 -2.66 -5.77 -4.33
CA CYS A 28 -3.38 -4.72 -3.59
C CYS A 28 -4.86 -4.67 -3.98
N ARG A 29 -5.17 -4.64 -5.28
CA ARG A 29 -6.57 -4.58 -5.76
C ARG A 29 -7.38 -5.79 -5.34
N TRP A 30 -6.73 -6.94 -5.25
CA TRP A 30 -7.37 -8.14 -4.73
C TRP A 30 -7.68 -7.96 -3.23
N ALA A 31 -6.70 -7.56 -2.42
CA ALA A 31 -6.91 -7.35 -0.98
C ALA A 31 -8.02 -6.33 -0.67
N GLU A 32 -8.12 -5.26 -1.45
CA GLU A 32 -9.13 -4.20 -1.30
C GLU A 32 -10.54 -4.62 -1.77
N ARG A 33 -10.69 -5.73 -2.50
CA ARG A 33 -11.97 -6.14 -3.09
C ARG A 33 -12.46 -7.49 -2.61
N ASP A 34 -11.58 -8.29 -2.03
CA ASP A 34 -11.91 -9.60 -1.53
C ASP A 34 -12.76 -9.47 -0.26
N PRO A 35 -14.03 -9.93 -0.27
CA PRO A 35 -14.92 -9.76 0.88
C PRO A 35 -14.40 -10.40 2.17
N GLU A 36 -13.63 -11.49 2.07
CA GLU A 36 -13.07 -12.16 3.25
C GLU A 36 -11.94 -11.35 3.86
N ILE A 37 -11.11 -10.72 3.04
CA ILE A 37 -10.04 -9.82 3.49
C ILE A 37 -10.63 -8.56 4.09
N LEU A 38 -11.61 -7.96 3.41
CA LEU A 38 -12.31 -6.79 3.89
C LEU A 38 -12.88 -7.07 5.28
N ALA A 39 -13.64 -8.15 5.47
CA ALA A 39 -14.23 -8.49 6.77
C ALA A 39 -13.20 -8.79 7.88
N LYS A 40 -12.05 -9.38 7.52
CA LYS A 40 -11.05 -9.84 8.50
C LYS A 40 -10.08 -8.74 8.94
N TYR A 41 -9.76 -7.81 8.04
CA TYR A 41 -8.71 -6.82 8.24
C TYR A 41 -9.21 -5.38 8.24
N VAL A 42 -10.53 -5.15 8.42
CA VAL A 42 -11.13 -3.82 8.58
C VAL A 42 -10.26 -2.91 9.48
N GLY A 43 -9.95 -1.73 8.96
CA GLY A 43 -9.20 -0.67 9.66
C GLY A 43 -7.70 -0.95 9.83
N GLN A 44 -7.17 -2.02 9.23
CA GLN A 44 -5.75 -2.38 9.31
C GLN A 44 -5.01 -2.10 8.01
N PHE A 45 -3.71 -1.89 8.14
CA PHE A 45 -2.78 -2.01 7.03
C PHE A 45 -2.49 -3.49 6.78
N VAL A 46 -2.44 -3.87 5.52
CA VAL A 46 -2.09 -5.22 5.08
C VAL A 46 -1.01 -5.15 4.01
N VAL A 47 -0.12 -6.14 4.02
CA VAL A 47 0.88 -6.35 2.97
C VAL A 47 0.48 -7.58 2.17
N PRO A 48 -0.13 -7.41 0.98
CA PRO A 48 -0.45 -8.52 0.10
C PRO A 48 0.79 -8.90 -0.73
N TYR A 49 1.11 -10.18 -0.80
CA TYR A 49 2.22 -10.69 -1.60
C TYR A 49 1.86 -12.04 -2.21
N ARG A 50 1.83 -12.12 -3.54
CA ARG A 50 1.45 -13.31 -4.30
C ARG A 50 0.07 -13.84 -3.89
N ARG A 51 -0.93 -12.95 -3.84
CA ARG A 51 -2.32 -13.23 -3.42
C ARG A 51 -2.45 -13.82 -2.02
N GLN A 52 -1.59 -13.39 -1.10
CA GLN A 52 -1.66 -13.75 0.32
C GLN A 52 -1.36 -12.54 1.18
N ILE A 53 -2.03 -12.41 2.32
CA ILE A 53 -1.66 -11.39 3.31
C ILE A 53 -0.51 -11.93 4.15
N VAL A 54 0.68 -11.37 3.98
CA VAL A 54 1.90 -11.83 4.68
C VAL A 54 2.15 -11.08 5.98
N ALA A 55 1.58 -9.88 6.15
CA ALA A 55 1.58 -9.12 7.39
C ALA A 55 0.34 -8.21 7.45
N HIS A 56 -0.12 -7.91 8.66
CA HIS A 56 -1.23 -6.99 8.89
C HIS A 56 -1.18 -6.35 10.28
N GLY A 57 -1.82 -5.20 10.45
CA GLY A 57 -1.91 -4.51 11.74
C GLY A 57 -2.23 -3.03 11.62
N PHE A 58 -2.29 -2.33 12.76
CA PHE A 58 -2.61 -0.90 12.81
C PHE A 58 -1.36 0.00 12.73
N ASP A 59 -0.17 -0.57 12.90
CA ASP A 59 1.11 0.13 12.83
C ASP A 59 1.84 -0.25 11.54
N ILE A 60 1.96 0.72 10.64
CA ILE A 60 2.57 0.53 9.32
C ILE A 60 4.03 0.07 9.41
N GLU A 61 4.79 0.55 10.39
CA GLU A 61 6.22 0.23 10.52
C GLU A 61 6.40 -1.22 10.97
N LEU A 62 5.61 -1.67 11.94
CA LEU A 62 5.63 -3.05 12.40
C LEU A 62 5.15 -4.02 11.32
N VAL A 63 4.11 -3.65 10.57
CA VAL A 63 3.60 -4.44 9.45
C VAL A 63 4.66 -4.64 8.37
N LEU A 64 5.37 -3.57 8.00
CA LEU A 64 6.45 -3.66 7.02
C LEU A 64 7.63 -4.49 7.54
N GLN A 65 8.02 -4.34 8.80
CA GLN A 65 9.09 -5.16 9.39
C GLN A 65 8.76 -6.66 9.33
N GLU A 66 7.53 -7.03 9.67
CA GLU A 66 7.08 -8.42 9.60
C GLU A 66 7.05 -8.92 8.15
N ALA A 67 6.55 -8.10 7.21
CA ALA A 67 6.53 -8.46 5.80
C ALA A 67 7.94 -8.63 5.21
N VAL A 68 8.91 -7.81 5.60
CA VAL A 68 10.33 -7.97 5.24
C VAL A 68 10.87 -9.31 5.74
N ARG A 69 10.54 -9.69 6.99
CA ARG A 69 10.96 -10.96 7.57
C ARG A 69 10.44 -12.17 6.80
N VAL A 70 9.22 -12.10 6.29
CA VAL A 70 8.56 -13.19 5.54
C VAL A 70 9.02 -13.25 4.08
N THR A 71 9.14 -12.10 3.42
CA THR A 71 9.39 -12.02 1.97
C THR A 71 10.86 -11.89 1.60
N GLY A 72 11.69 -11.41 2.53
CA GLY A 72 13.10 -11.06 2.27
C GLY A 72 13.28 -9.82 1.39
N LYS A 73 12.20 -9.11 1.02
CA LYS A 73 12.26 -7.86 0.24
C LYS A 73 12.59 -6.66 1.12
N LYS A 74 12.94 -5.53 0.51
CA LYS A 74 13.08 -4.27 1.25
C LYS A 74 11.70 -3.64 1.54
N PRO A 75 11.57 -2.83 2.61
CA PRO A 75 10.31 -2.16 2.94
C PRO A 75 9.70 -1.36 1.78
N ASN A 76 10.53 -0.71 0.96
CA ASN A 76 10.10 0.12 -0.17
C ASN A 76 9.73 -0.67 -1.43
N GLU A 77 9.92 -1.99 -1.43
CA GLU A 77 9.57 -2.91 -2.51
C GLU A 77 8.33 -3.75 -2.16
N LEU A 78 7.72 -3.47 -1.00
CA LEU A 78 6.56 -4.19 -0.49
C LEU A 78 5.29 -3.37 -0.75
N PRO A 79 4.30 -3.94 -1.45
CA PRO A 79 3.00 -3.31 -1.57
C PRO A 79 2.32 -3.26 -0.20
N ILE A 80 1.73 -2.12 0.14
CA ILE A 80 0.95 -1.96 1.36
C ILE A 80 -0.34 -1.22 1.02
N CYS A 81 -1.47 -1.71 1.53
CA CYS A 81 -2.75 -1.05 1.41
C CYS A 81 -3.47 -1.03 2.77
N ALA A 82 -4.30 -0.02 2.97
CA ALA A 82 -5.21 0.04 4.09
C ALA A 82 -6.53 -0.60 3.68
N ILE A 83 -7.12 -1.40 4.57
CA ILE A 83 -8.46 -1.92 4.38
C ILE A 83 -9.41 -0.97 5.10
N ASP A 84 -10.13 -0.18 4.32
CA ASP A 84 -11.03 0.84 4.85
C ASP A 84 -12.18 0.20 5.64
N ASP A 85 -12.62 0.90 6.70
CA ASP A 85 -13.85 0.60 7.40
C ASP A 85 -15.00 1.35 6.70
N PRO A 86 -15.95 0.65 6.06
CA PRO A 86 -17.08 1.29 5.38
C PRO A 86 -17.93 2.18 6.30
N LEU A 87 -17.84 2.02 7.63
CA LEU A 87 -18.57 2.83 8.61
C LEU A 87 -17.87 4.15 8.95
N MET A 88 -16.59 4.32 8.58
CA MET A 88 -15.83 5.56 8.78
C MET A 88 -16.05 6.60 7.66
N ASP A 89 -16.68 6.21 6.55
CA ASP A 89 -16.97 7.08 5.39
C ASP A 89 -18.27 7.88 5.53
N ILE A 90 -18.96 7.82 6.68
CA ILE A 90 -20.16 8.61 6.92
C ILE A 90 -19.75 9.97 7.53
N PRO A 91 -19.85 11.10 6.80
CA PRO A 91 -19.57 12.41 7.38
C PRO A 91 -20.61 12.72 8.47
N HIS A 92 -20.12 13.07 9.67
CA HIS A 92 -20.92 13.54 10.80
C HIS A 92 -21.59 14.89 10.54
#